data_AF-A0A6G2KWI3-F1
#
_entry.id   AF-A0A6G2KWI3-F1
#
_cell.length_a   1.000
_cell.length_b   1.000
_cell.length_c   1.000
_cell.angle_alpha   90.00
_cell.angle_beta   90.00
_cell.angle_gamma   90.00
#
_symmetry.space_group_name_H-M   'P 1'
#
loop_
_entity.id
_entity.type
_entity.pdbx_description
1 polymer ?
#
loop_
_entity_poly.entity_id
_entity_poly.type
_entity_poly.pdbx_seq_one_letter_code
_entity_poly.pdbx_strand_id
1 'polypeptide(L)'
;MGHAPNDRHMVKTTKATANALLNDVRQYMDDGGYLSWSEKDKKYILLGTNSPKSGLVDCPECSIGRIVMIRSKSTGKRFLGCTNYANGCTASSPLLQKARLRATKTPCDMCGWPIVIFRYSRSQKWSRCCSNIKCESNSIT
;
A
#
# COMPACT_ATOMS: atom_id res chain seq x y z
N MET A 1 51.03 1.29 10.44
CA MET A 1 50.08 2.32 10.92
C MET A 1 48.68 1.85 10.58
N GLY A 2 47.87 1.46 11.57
CA GLY A 2 46.51 0.97 11.33
C GLY A 2 45.57 2.15 11.07
N HIS A 3 44.89 2.16 9.93
CA HIS A 3 43.81 3.12 9.70
C HIS A 3 42.63 2.78 10.61
N ALA A 4 42.21 3.73 11.44
CA ALA A 4 40.99 3.61 12.22
C ALA A 4 39.78 3.39 11.29
N PRO A 5 38.86 2.47 11.62
CA PRO A 5 37.66 2.26 10.82
C PRO A 5 36.87 3.57 10.72
N ASN A 6 36.46 3.90 9.50
CA ASN A 6 35.78 5.15 9.19
C ASN A 6 34.34 5.12 9.76
N ASP A 7 34.05 5.95 10.77
CA ASP A 7 32.76 6.03 11.49
C ASP A 7 31.54 6.33 10.58
N ARG A 8 31.78 6.67 9.30
CA ARG A 8 30.74 6.93 8.30
C ARG A 8 29.80 5.75 8.03
N HIS A 9 30.18 4.53 8.42
CA HIS A 9 29.39 3.32 8.22
C HIS A 9 28.81 2.71 9.51
N MET A 10 28.84 3.41 10.64
CA MET A 10 28.18 2.94 11.86
C MET A 10 26.67 3.18 11.83
N VAL A 11 25.91 2.08 11.82
CA VAL A 11 24.46 2.14 12.06
C VAL A 11 24.21 2.32 13.56
N LYS A 12 23.58 3.43 13.93
CA LYS A 12 23.14 3.67 15.31
C LYS A 12 22.02 2.69 15.64
N THR A 13 22.33 1.67 16.44
CA THR A 13 21.35 0.66 16.85
C THR A 13 20.40 1.25 17.89
N THR A 14 19.16 1.51 17.50
CA THR A 14 18.09 1.94 18.40
C THR A 14 17.09 0.79 18.63
N LYS A 15 16.31 0.86 19.72
CA LYS A 15 15.22 -0.09 19.96
C LYS A 15 14.23 -0.15 18.79
N ALA A 16 13.96 1.00 18.15
CA ALA A 16 13.09 1.06 16.98
C ALA A 16 13.70 0.34 15.77
N THR A 17 14.99 0.52 15.51
CA THR A 17 15.71 -0.16 14.42
C THR A 17 15.73 -1.68 14.65
N ALA A 18 16.02 -2.12 15.88
CA ALA A 18 15.99 -3.54 16.24
C ALA A 18 14.59 -4.15 16.06
N ASN A 19 13.54 -3.45 16.49
CA ASN A 19 12.16 -3.91 16.31
C ASN A 19 11.73 -3.96 14.85
N ALA A 20 12.20 -3.03 14.01
CA ALA A 20 11.93 -3.05 12.57
C ALA A 20 12.54 -4.30 11.93
N LEU A 21 13.83 -4.58 12.21
CA LEU A 21 14.50 -5.77 11.72
C LEU A 21 13.82 -7.07 12.20
N LEU A 22 13.44 -7.14 13.48
CA LEU A 22 12.71 -8.30 14.02
C LEU A 22 11.37 -8.53 13.32
N ASN A 23 10.66 -7.46 12.94
CA ASN A 23 9.42 -7.59 12.19
C ASN A 23 9.66 -8.09 10.76
N ASP A 24 10.71 -7.60 10.09
CA ASP A 24 11.09 -8.07 8.75
C ASP A 24 11.45 -9.57 8.77
N VAL A 25 12.21 -10.01 9.78
CA VAL A 25 12.56 -11.43 9.97
C VAL A 25 11.32 -12.28 10.24
N ARG A 26 10.41 -11.83 11.11
CA ARG A 26 9.14 -12.54 11.37
C ARG A 26 8.29 -12.65 10.12
N GLN A 27 8.22 -11.58 9.32
CA GLN A 27 7.47 -11.58 8.08
C GLN A 27 8.07 -12.54 7.05
N TYR A 28 9.40 -12.65 6.99
CA TYR A 28 10.09 -13.62 6.14
C TYR A 28 9.83 -15.07 6.55
N MET A 29 9.71 -15.34 7.85
CA MET A 29 9.50 -16.68 8.41
C MET A 29 8.02 -17.10 8.46
N ASP A 30 7.09 -16.30 7.96
CA ASP A 30 5.68 -16.63 7.98
C ASP A 30 5.31 -17.57 6.82
N ASP A 31 4.60 -18.65 7.11
CA ASP A 31 4.19 -19.65 6.12
C ASP A 31 3.28 -19.08 5.01
N GLY A 32 2.56 -17.99 5.29
CA GLY A 32 1.76 -17.25 4.31
C GLY A 32 2.55 -16.19 3.55
N GLY A 33 3.84 -16.01 3.84
CA GLY A 33 4.72 -15.04 3.21
C GLY A 33 5.20 -15.47 1.82
N TYR A 34 5.20 -14.56 0.84
CA TYR A 34 5.79 -14.81 -0.47
C TYR A 34 6.60 -13.60 -0.98
N LEU A 35 7.72 -13.88 -1.65
CA LEU A 35 8.64 -12.88 -2.20
C LEU A 35 8.19 -12.43 -3.60
N SER A 36 7.87 -11.15 -3.75
CA SER A 36 7.63 -10.50 -5.05
C SER A 36 8.86 -9.73 -5.52
N TRP A 37 9.27 -9.92 -6.76
CA TRP A 37 10.31 -9.10 -7.38
C TRP A 37 9.70 -7.89 -8.09
N SER A 38 10.15 -6.68 -7.72
CA SER A 38 9.81 -5.45 -8.45
C SER A 38 10.94 -5.12 -9.42
N GLU A 39 10.75 -5.38 -10.72
CA GLU A 39 11.71 -5.00 -11.76
C GLU A 39 11.98 -3.49 -11.76
N LYS A 40 10.93 -2.70 -11.54
CA LYS A 40 10.98 -1.24 -11.55
C LYS A 40 11.88 -0.68 -10.45
N ASP A 41 11.77 -1.23 -9.25
CA ASP A 41 12.55 -0.77 -8.09
C ASP A 41 13.80 -1.64 -7.84
N LYS A 42 14.03 -2.68 -8.65
CA LYS A 42 15.10 -3.68 -8.54
C LYS A 42 15.25 -4.25 -7.11
N LYS A 43 14.14 -4.62 -6.49
CA LYS A 43 14.11 -5.13 -5.11
C LYS A 43 13.05 -6.21 -4.90
N TYR A 44 13.30 -7.09 -3.93
CA TYR A 44 12.30 -8.00 -3.40
C TYR A 44 11.38 -7.30 -2.40
N ILE A 45 10.12 -7.71 -2.41
CA ILE A 45 9.06 -7.24 -1.51
C ILE A 45 8.46 -8.48 -0.85
N LEU A 46 8.45 -8.51 0.47
CA LEU A 46 7.72 -9.52 1.23
C LEU A 46 6.23 -9.17 1.19
N LEU A 47 5.41 -10.10 0.70
CA LEU A 47 3.96 -10.03 0.64
C LEU A 47 3.36 -11.19 1.45
N GLY A 48 2.03 -11.23 1.60
CA GLY A 48 1.34 -12.34 2.24
C GLY A 48 1.12 -12.18 3.74
N THR A 49 2.09 -11.67 4.50
CA THR A 49 1.92 -11.40 5.95
C THR A 49 2.47 -10.05 6.39
N ASN A 50 1.89 -9.51 7.47
CA ASN A 50 2.07 -8.14 7.94
C ASN A 50 2.16 -7.13 6.79
N SER A 51 1.01 -6.93 6.15
CA SER A 51 0.62 -5.77 5.34
C SER A 51 1.65 -4.64 5.34
N PRO A 52 2.06 -4.08 4.18
CA PRO A 52 2.82 -2.83 4.21
C PRO A 52 2.07 -1.84 5.11
N LYS A 53 2.77 -0.99 5.87
CA LYS A 53 2.11 -0.06 6.81
C LYS A 53 1.00 0.78 6.13
N SER A 54 1.14 1.01 4.83
CA SER A 54 0.19 1.70 3.95
C SER A 54 -0.94 0.84 3.37
N GLY A 55 -0.93 -0.47 3.59
CA GLY A 55 -1.96 -1.42 3.18
C GLY A 55 -3.31 -1.08 3.81
N LEU A 56 -4.34 -0.98 2.96
CA LEU A 56 -5.68 -0.58 3.36
C LEU A 56 -6.53 -1.81 3.71
N VAL A 57 -6.80 -2.64 2.71
CA VAL A 57 -7.60 -3.87 2.79
C VAL A 57 -6.92 -4.94 1.95
N ASP A 58 -7.30 -6.20 2.15
CA ASP A 58 -6.84 -7.30 1.29
C ASP A 58 -7.34 -7.12 -0.14
N CYS A 59 -6.53 -7.56 -1.11
CA CYS A 59 -6.86 -7.41 -2.51
C CYS A 59 -8.01 -8.38 -2.86
N PRO A 60 -9.19 -7.88 -3.29
CA PRO A 60 -10.32 -8.74 -3.61
C PRO A 60 -10.11 -9.59 -4.87
N GLU A 61 -9.11 -9.27 -5.71
CA GLU A 61 -8.85 -10.02 -6.95
C GLU A 61 -7.87 -11.18 -6.76
N CYS A 62 -6.84 -11.03 -5.91
CA CYS A 62 -5.79 -12.04 -5.77
C CYS A 62 -5.64 -12.62 -4.37
N SER A 63 -6.27 -12.03 -3.34
CA SER A 63 -6.24 -12.46 -1.93
C SER A 63 -4.85 -12.58 -1.27
N ILE A 64 -3.77 -12.34 -2.02
CA ILE A 64 -2.37 -12.42 -1.57
C ILE A 64 -1.85 -11.01 -1.23
N GLY A 65 -2.15 -10.04 -2.08
CA GLY A 65 -1.69 -8.67 -1.92
C GLY A 65 -2.70 -7.80 -1.15
N ARG A 66 -2.33 -6.54 -0.93
CA ARG A 66 -3.21 -5.53 -0.32
C ARG A 66 -3.39 -4.35 -1.24
N ILE A 67 -4.54 -3.70 -1.14
CA ILE A 67 -4.80 -2.45 -1.84
C ILE A 67 -4.07 -1.31 -1.12
N VAL A 68 -3.27 -0.55 -1.88
CA VAL A 68 -2.52 0.62 -1.39
C VAL A 68 -2.80 1.83 -2.26
N MET A 69 -2.67 3.03 -1.68
CA MET A 69 -2.71 4.26 -2.45
C MET A 69 -1.35 4.55 -3.08
N ILE A 70 -1.35 4.71 -4.40
CA ILE A 70 -0.16 4.93 -5.21
C ILE A 70 -0.29 6.28 -5.89
N ARG A 71 0.81 7.04 -5.91
CA ARG A 71 0.98 8.18 -6.81
C ARG A 71 1.92 7.77 -7.92
N SER A 72 1.43 7.80 -9.16
CA SER A 72 2.24 7.51 -10.34
C SER A 72 3.39 8.50 -10.43
N LYS A 73 4.63 8.01 -10.52
CA LYS A 73 5.83 8.85 -10.74
C LYS A 73 5.81 9.48 -12.15
N SER A 74 5.28 8.78 -13.15
CA SER A 74 5.26 9.26 -14.54
C SER A 74 4.15 10.28 -14.81
N THR A 75 2.93 10.03 -14.30
CA THR A 75 1.78 10.90 -14.59
C THR A 75 1.40 11.84 -13.45
N GLY A 76 1.96 11.64 -12.24
CA GLY A 76 1.55 12.36 -11.03
C GLY A 76 0.15 12.01 -10.51
N LYS A 77 -0.61 11.18 -11.23
CA LYS A 77 -1.98 10.79 -10.86
C LYS A 77 -2.00 9.83 -9.68
N ARG A 78 -3.06 9.93 -8.87
CA ARG A 78 -3.31 9.05 -7.73
C ARG A 78 -4.25 7.90 -8.14
N PHE A 79 -3.97 6.70 -7.66
CA PHE A 79 -4.83 5.54 -7.89
C PHE A 79 -4.67 4.57 -6.72
N LEU A 80 -5.59 3.62 -6.61
CA LEU A 80 -5.40 2.45 -5.77
C LEU A 80 -4.90 1.29 -6.61
N GLY A 81 -3.97 0.51 -6.09
CA GLY A 81 -3.45 -0.67 -6.75
C GLY A 81 -3.02 -1.74 -5.77
N CYS A 82 -2.94 -2.98 -6.23
CA CYS A 82 -2.46 -4.09 -5.43
C CYS A 82 -0.94 -4.05 -5.27
N THR A 83 -0.45 -4.42 -4.09
CA THR A 83 0.97 -4.61 -3.80
C THR A 83 1.58 -5.78 -4.58
N ASN A 84 0.77 -6.75 -4.99
CA ASN A 84 1.19 -7.93 -5.78
C ASN A 84 1.16 -7.67 -7.30
N TYR A 85 1.12 -6.41 -7.73
CA TYR A 85 1.00 -6.05 -9.16
C TYR A 85 2.17 -6.60 -10.00
N ALA A 86 3.39 -6.60 -9.45
CA ALA A 86 4.57 -7.08 -10.15
C ALA A 86 4.55 -8.59 -10.47
N ASN A 87 3.74 -9.37 -9.73
CA ASN A 87 3.57 -10.80 -9.96
C ASN A 87 2.30 -11.13 -10.79
N GLY A 88 1.72 -10.14 -11.48
CA GLY A 88 0.61 -10.36 -12.42
C GLY A 88 -0.78 -9.97 -11.92
N CYS A 89 -0.93 -9.46 -10.70
CA CYS A 89 -2.23 -8.91 -10.26
C CYS A 89 -2.52 -7.59 -10.98
N THR A 90 -3.72 -7.43 -11.54
CA THR A 90 -4.09 -6.24 -12.33
C THR A 90 -5.04 -5.28 -11.59
N ALA A 91 -5.40 -5.62 -10.34
CA ALA A 91 -6.26 -4.82 -9.49
C ALA A 91 -5.76 -3.38 -9.37
N SER A 92 -6.48 -2.48 -10.04
CA SER A 92 -6.24 -1.05 -9.99
C SER A 92 -7.52 -0.25 -10.22
N SER A 93 -7.66 0.87 -9.51
CA SER A 93 -8.78 1.79 -9.69
C SER A 93 -8.30 3.24 -9.62
N PRO A 94 -8.63 4.09 -10.60
CA PRO A 94 -8.28 5.50 -10.57
C PRO A 94 -8.98 6.20 -9.40
N LEU A 95 -8.30 7.19 -8.79
CA LEU A 95 -8.89 8.01 -7.73
C LEU A 95 -9.29 9.40 -8.23
N LEU A 96 -10.08 10.11 -7.41
CA LEU A 96 -10.44 11.51 -7.64
C LEU A 96 -9.17 12.39 -7.62
N GLN A 97 -8.77 12.89 -8.79
CA GLN A 97 -7.47 13.57 -8.93
C GLN A 97 -7.43 14.96 -8.30
N LYS A 98 -8.54 15.70 -8.31
CA LYS A 98 -8.63 17.07 -7.80
C LYS A 98 -9.12 17.16 -6.35
N ALA A 99 -9.76 16.11 -5.82
CA ALA A 99 -10.31 16.12 -4.47
C ALA A 99 -9.23 15.97 -3.40
N ARG A 100 -9.46 16.57 -2.22
CA ARG A 100 -8.79 16.12 -0.99
C ARG A 100 -9.44 14.79 -0.59
N LEU A 101 -8.62 13.77 -0.42
CA LEU A 101 -9.10 12.41 -0.16
C LEU A 101 -8.25 11.70 0.89
N ARG A 102 -8.88 10.76 1.57
CA ARG A 102 -8.26 9.79 2.48
C ARG A 102 -8.83 8.42 2.16
N ALA A 103 -7.98 7.43 1.91
CA ALA A 103 -8.43 6.06 1.82
C ALA A 103 -8.47 5.46 3.22
N THR A 104 -9.50 4.66 3.48
CA THR A 104 -9.72 4.02 4.78
C THR A 104 -9.36 2.55 4.73
N LYS A 105 -9.17 1.93 5.90
CA LYS A 105 -9.00 0.48 6.05
C LYS A 105 -10.34 -0.28 6.10
N THR A 106 -11.45 0.40 5.80
CA THR A 106 -12.77 -0.22 5.76
C THR A 106 -13.01 -0.76 4.35
N PRO A 107 -13.23 -2.07 4.18
CA PRO A 107 -13.63 -2.64 2.89
C PRO A 107 -15.05 -2.21 2.54
N CYS A 108 -15.35 -2.16 1.25
CA CYS A 108 -16.71 -2.03 0.73
C CYS A 108 -17.41 -3.38 0.84
N ASP A 109 -18.63 -3.37 1.37
CA ASP A 109 -19.41 -4.59 1.59
C ASP A 109 -19.76 -5.32 0.29
N MET A 110 -19.80 -4.61 -0.84
CA MET A 110 -20.17 -5.17 -2.15
C MET A 110 -18.98 -5.76 -2.93
N CYS A 111 -17.82 -5.10 -2.93
CA CYS A 111 -16.70 -5.48 -3.81
C CYS A 111 -15.35 -5.64 -3.09
N GLY A 112 -15.30 -5.45 -1.77
CA GLY A 112 -14.08 -5.59 -0.96
C GLY A 112 -13.04 -4.49 -1.12
N TRP A 113 -13.17 -3.60 -2.11
CA TRP A 113 -12.27 -2.45 -2.27
C TRP A 113 -12.41 -1.45 -1.12
N PRO A 114 -11.34 -0.72 -0.76
CA PRO A 114 -11.41 0.17 0.39
C PRO A 114 -12.33 1.37 0.13
N ILE A 115 -12.98 1.84 1.18
CA ILE A 115 -13.79 3.06 1.10
C ILE A 115 -12.88 4.30 1.14
N VAL A 116 -13.22 5.31 0.34
CA VAL A 116 -12.56 6.62 0.35
C VAL A 116 -13.48 7.70 0.90
N ILE A 117 -12.88 8.64 1.62
CA ILE A 117 -13.55 9.81 2.15
C ILE A 117 -12.92 11.03 1.45
N PHE A 118 -13.74 11.90 0.85
CA PHE A 118 -13.26 13.00 0.03
C PHE A 118 -14.09 14.28 0.15
N ARG A 119 -13.51 15.41 -0.26
CA ARG A 119 -14.18 16.70 -0.48
C ARG A 119 -13.43 17.52 -1.51
N TYR A 120 -14.11 18.38 -2.26
CA TYR A 120 -13.46 19.25 -3.25
C TYR A 120 -13.06 20.61 -2.67
N SER A 121 -13.89 21.18 -1.80
CA SER A 121 -13.59 22.44 -1.11
C SER A 121 -13.47 22.23 0.41
N ARG A 122 -12.96 23.25 1.12
CA ARG A 122 -12.91 23.23 2.60
C ARG A 122 -14.30 23.39 3.24
N SER A 123 -15.23 24.05 2.56
CA SER A 123 -16.60 24.30 3.03
C SER A 123 -17.53 23.10 2.85
N GLN A 124 -17.23 22.20 1.91
CA GLN A 124 -18.00 20.98 1.71
C GLN A 124 -17.79 19.98 2.87
N LYS A 125 -18.88 19.30 3.23
CA LYS A 125 -18.82 18.10 4.08
C LYS A 125 -18.01 17.01 3.38
N TRP A 126 -17.41 16.13 4.17
CA TRP A 126 -16.73 14.97 3.63
C TRP A 126 -17.76 13.94 3.14
N SER A 127 -17.64 13.53 1.89
CA SER A 127 -18.42 12.45 1.29
C SER A 127 -17.66 11.12 1.37
N ARG A 128 -18.38 10.01 1.39
CA ARG A 128 -17.85 8.65 1.47
C ARG A 128 -18.32 7.87 0.23
N CYS A 129 -17.41 7.19 -0.47
CA CYS A 129 -17.76 6.33 -1.59
C CYS A 129 -16.81 5.14 -1.76
N CYS A 130 -17.22 4.13 -2.52
CA CYS A 130 -16.35 3.02 -2.87
C CYS A 130 -15.25 3.50 -3.84
N SER A 131 -14.02 3.08 -3.60
CA SER A 131 -12.88 3.45 -4.44
C SER A 131 -12.82 2.71 -5.77
N ASN A 132 -13.52 1.59 -5.91
CA ASN A 132 -13.63 0.88 -7.17
C ASN A 132 -14.66 1.57 -8.07
N ILE A 133 -14.22 2.16 -9.17
CA ILE A 133 -15.09 2.86 -10.11
C ILE A 133 -16.13 1.93 -10.76
N LYS A 134 -15.85 0.62 -10.81
CA LYS A 134 -16.74 -0.40 -11.36
C LYS A 134 -17.73 -0.97 -10.33
N CYS A 135 -17.74 -0.46 -9.10
CA CYS A 135 -18.60 -0.96 -8.03
C CYS A 135 -20.04 -0.43 -8.17
N GLU A 136 -21.02 -1.33 -8.08
CA GLU A 136 -22.46 -1.04 -8.14
C GLU A 136 -22.94 -0.09 -7.04
N SER A 137 -22.26 -0.05 -5.88
CA SER A 137 -22.59 0.90 -4.82
C SER A 137 -22.48 2.36 -5.28
N ASN A 138 -21.70 2.64 -6.32
CA ASN A 138 -21.51 3.99 -6.84
C ASN A 138 -22.61 4.43 -7.82
N SER A 139 -23.44 3.51 -8.32
CA SER A 139 -24.62 3.82 -9.16
C SER A 139 -25.90 4.01 -8.35
N ILE A 140 -25.89 3.70 -7.05
CA ILE A 140 -27.08 3.74 -6.17
C ILE A 140 -27.15 5.07 -5.37
N THR A 141 -26.14 5.94 -5.50
CA THR A 141 -26.05 7.22 -4.75
C THR A 141 -26.32 8.41 -5.66
#